data_AF-A0Y613-F1
#
_entry.id   AF-A0Y613-F1
#
_cell.length_a   1.000
_cell.length_b   1.000
_cell.length_c   1.000
_cell.angle_alpha   90.00
_cell.angle_beta   90.00
_cell.angle_gamma   90.00
#
_symmetry.space_group_name_H-M   'P 1'
#
loop_
_entity.id
_entity.type
_entity.pdbx_description
1 polymer ?
#
loop_
_entity_poly.entity_id
_entity_poly.type
_entity_poly.pdbx_seq_one_letter_code
_entity_poly.pdbx_strand_id
1 'polypeptide(L)'
;MLKIFLLVFVLVAIAYFIYPKSPEAREWLISNNNKHALAGNRFASTQDAISFVENLYSIGAVKVTIPKSAIYDSNNRIQQEGGPYADALEISLPTTQNEREAILNIANKEATNQGMVFNPESDVINNKLLLWWD
;
A
#
# COMPACT_ATOMS: atom_id res chain seq x y z
N MET A 1 -18.64 -32.16 -18.02
CA MET A 1 -18.17 -30.77 -18.23
C MET A 1 -18.74 -29.79 -17.20
N LEU A 2 -20.05 -29.77 -16.93
CA LEU A 2 -20.67 -28.85 -15.95
C LEU A 2 -20.12 -28.94 -14.50
N LYS A 3 -19.79 -30.15 -14.01
CA LYS A 3 -19.27 -30.36 -12.65
C LYS A 3 -17.87 -29.77 -12.42
N ILE A 4 -17.01 -29.73 -13.45
CA ILE A 4 -15.65 -29.18 -13.36
C ILE A 4 -15.71 -27.65 -13.32
N PHE A 5 -16.58 -27.04 -14.13
CA PHE A 5 -16.81 -25.59 -14.09
C PHE A 5 -17.35 -25.13 -12.73
N LEU A 6 -18.34 -25.83 -12.17
CA LEU A 6 -18.89 -25.49 -10.85
C LEU A 6 -17.82 -25.56 -9.74
N LEU A 7 -16.95 -26.56 -9.77
CA LEU A 7 -15.87 -26.72 -8.79
C LEU A 7 -14.82 -25.59 -8.88
N VAL A 8 -14.46 -25.18 -10.10
CA VAL A 8 -13.52 -24.06 -10.32
C VAL A 8 -14.12 -22.74 -9.84
N PHE A 9 -15.39 -22.46 -10.13
CA PHE A 9 -16.06 -21.25 -9.63
C PHE A 9 -16.17 -21.21 -8.11
N VAL A 10 -16.45 -22.35 -7.47
CA VAL A 10 -16.50 -22.45 -6.00
C VAL A 10 -15.12 -22.23 -5.40
N LEU A 11 -14.05 -22.81 -5.97
CA LEU A 11 -12.68 -22.61 -5.47
C LEU A 11 -12.19 -21.18 -5.66
N VAL A 12 -12.51 -20.53 -6.78
CA VAL A 12 -12.17 -19.11 -7.03
C VAL A 12 -12.93 -18.19 -6.08
N ALA A 13 -14.22 -18.43 -5.84
CA ALA A 13 -15.01 -17.68 -4.88
C ALA A 13 -14.46 -17.86 -3.45
N ILE A 14 -14.15 -19.10 -3.06
CA ILE A 14 -13.55 -19.40 -1.76
C ILE A 14 -12.20 -18.69 -1.62
N ALA A 15 -11.31 -18.75 -2.60
CA ALA A 15 -10.05 -18.01 -2.58
C ALA A 15 -10.26 -16.49 -2.47
N TYR A 16 -11.25 -15.94 -3.18
CA TYR A 16 -11.61 -14.52 -3.09
C TYR A 16 -12.12 -14.11 -1.71
N PHE A 17 -12.79 -15.00 -0.98
CA PHE A 17 -13.24 -14.77 0.40
C PHE A 17 -12.18 -15.09 1.46
N ILE A 18 -11.22 -15.96 1.17
CA ILE A 18 -10.18 -16.40 2.12
C ILE A 18 -8.98 -15.46 2.16
N TYR A 19 -8.62 -14.81 1.04
CA TYR A 19 -7.49 -13.89 1.02
C TYR A 19 -7.93 -12.47 1.43
N PRO A 20 -7.57 -11.99 2.64
CA PRO A 20 -7.91 -10.63 3.05
C PRO A 20 -7.26 -9.65 2.08
N LYS A 21 -8.09 -8.82 1.46
CA LYS A 21 -7.63 -7.80 0.52
C LYS A 21 -6.83 -6.74 1.26
N SER A 22 -5.75 -6.28 0.66
CA SER A 22 -5.03 -5.07 1.07
C SER A 22 -6.02 -3.90 1.16
N PRO A 23 -6.18 -3.26 2.34
CA PRO A 23 -7.12 -2.16 2.51
C PRO A 23 -6.66 -0.93 1.71
N GLU A 24 -7.63 -0.11 1.29
CA GLU A 24 -7.35 1.20 0.70
C GLU A 24 -6.66 2.07 1.75
N ALA A 25 -5.56 2.73 1.37
CA ALA A 25 -4.65 3.34 2.32
C ALA A 25 -5.26 4.56 3.04
N ARG A 26 -5.99 5.42 2.33
CA ARG A 26 -6.59 6.61 2.91
C ARG A 26 -7.65 6.25 3.95
N GLU A 27 -8.58 5.35 3.61
CA GLU A 27 -9.62 4.85 4.51
C GLU A 27 -9.00 4.15 5.72
N TRP A 28 -8.00 3.30 5.50
CA TRP A 28 -7.31 2.59 6.58
C TRP A 28 -6.67 3.58 7.57
N LEU A 29 -5.92 4.57 7.07
CA LEU A 29 -5.26 5.58 7.90
C LEU A 29 -6.26 6.46 8.66
N ILE A 30 -7.36 6.89 8.02
CA ILE A 30 -8.40 7.71 8.67
C ILE A 30 -9.07 6.94 9.82
N SER A 31 -9.28 5.64 9.64
CA SER A 31 -9.90 4.78 10.66
C SER A 31 -8.96 4.35 11.79
N ASN A 32 -7.65 4.62 11.66
CA ASN A 32 -6.63 4.11 12.56
C ASN A 32 -6.31 5.13 13.66
N ASN A 33 -6.46 4.72 14.92
CA ASN A 33 -6.17 5.58 16.08
C ASN A 33 -4.68 5.63 16.45
N ASN A 34 -3.82 4.87 15.74
CA ASN A 34 -2.38 4.97 15.89
C ASN A 34 -1.89 6.33 15.40
N LYS A 35 -1.10 7.05 16.22
CA LYS A 35 -0.55 8.37 15.88
C LYS A 35 0.50 8.32 14.78
N HIS A 36 1.10 7.17 14.54
CA HIS A 36 2.13 6.91 13.53
C HIS A 36 1.80 5.61 12.78
N ALA A 37 0.58 5.51 12.25
CA ALA A 37 0.02 4.29 11.67
C ALA A 37 0.81 3.74 10.46
N LEU A 38 1.57 4.59 9.76
CA LEU A 38 2.38 4.21 8.60
C LEU A 38 3.77 4.80 8.73
N ALA A 39 4.80 3.97 8.53
CA ALA A 39 6.22 4.34 8.40
C ALA A 39 6.60 5.45 9.39
N GLY A 40 6.60 5.14 10.70
CA GLY A 40 6.80 6.13 11.76
C GLY A 40 8.19 6.76 11.79
N ASN A 41 9.15 6.12 11.11
CA ASN A 41 10.47 6.64 10.76
C ASN A 41 10.45 7.72 9.67
N ARG A 42 9.41 7.75 8.83
CA ARG A 42 9.25 8.64 7.68
C ARG A 42 8.18 9.72 7.88
N PHE A 43 7.08 9.40 8.53
CA PHE A 43 5.97 10.31 8.77
C PHE A 43 5.89 10.68 10.25
N ALA A 44 5.94 11.99 10.53
CA ALA A 44 5.85 12.50 11.89
C ALA A 44 4.47 12.26 12.52
N SER A 45 3.45 11.95 11.71
CA SER A 45 2.12 11.56 12.19
C SER A 45 1.33 10.80 11.11
N THR A 46 0.27 10.12 11.53
CA THR A 46 -0.75 9.54 10.63
C THR A 46 -1.37 10.59 9.71
N GLN A 47 -1.50 11.84 10.15
CA GLN A 47 -2.00 12.92 9.30
C GLN A 47 -1.03 13.26 8.16
N ASP A 48 0.27 13.21 8.40
CA ASP A 48 1.30 13.39 7.36
C ASP A 48 1.27 12.24 6.35
N ALA A 49 1.08 11.01 6.83
CA ALA A 49 0.89 9.84 5.98
C ALA A 49 -0.37 9.96 5.10
N ILE A 50 -1.50 10.41 5.66
CA ILE A 50 -2.74 10.67 4.90
C ILE A 50 -2.46 11.70 3.81
N SER A 51 -1.79 12.81 4.16
CA SER A 51 -1.47 13.88 3.21
C SER A 51 -0.58 13.39 2.06
N PHE A 52 0.36 12.48 2.35
CA PHE A 52 1.17 11.82 1.33
C PHE A 52 0.35 10.93 0.39
N VAL A 53 -0.57 10.12 0.94
CA VAL A 53 -1.50 9.29 0.14
C VAL A 53 -2.41 10.15 -0.72
N GLU A 54 -2.95 11.24 -0.19
CA GLU A 54 -3.78 12.18 -0.95
C GLU A 54 -2.99 12.86 -2.08
N ASN A 55 -1.72 13.20 -1.83
CA ASN A 55 -0.83 13.71 -2.87
C ASN A 55 -0.62 12.69 -4.00
N LEU A 56 -0.40 11.40 -3.68
CA LEU A 56 -0.30 10.34 -4.71
C LEU A 56 -1.56 10.27 -5.58
N TYR A 57 -2.74 10.33 -4.96
CA TYR A 57 -4.00 10.38 -5.71
C TYR A 57 -4.13 11.64 -6.57
N SER A 58 -3.73 12.81 -6.07
CA SER A 58 -3.79 14.07 -6.83
C SER A 58 -2.87 14.08 -8.06
N ILE A 59 -1.79 13.30 -8.03
CA ILE A 59 -0.86 13.13 -9.16
C ILE A 59 -1.44 12.17 -10.22
N GLY A 60 -2.36 11.28 -9.83
CA GLY A 60 -3.01 10.33 -10.73
C GLY A 60 -2.84 8.86 -10.33
N ALA A 61 -2.41 8.55 -9.09
CA ALA A 61 -2.42 7.16 -8.64
C ALA A 61 -3.83 6.56 -8.79
N VAL A 62 -3.93 5.39 -9.43
CA VAL A 62 -5.22 4.72 -9.67
C VAL A 62 -5.78 4.13 -8.37
N LYS A 63 -4.88 3.62 -7.54
CA LYS A 63 -5.19 3.04 -6.24
C LYS A 63 -3.96 3.04 -5.35
N VAL A 64 -4.14 3.35 -4.07
CA VAL A 64 -3.13 3.21 -3.04
C VAL A 64 -3.66 2.27 -1.96
N THR A 65 -2.89 1.25 -1.60
CA THR A 65 -3.28 0.26 -0.58
C THR A 65 -2.16 0.00 0.41
N ILE A 66 -2.52 -0.42 1.62
CA ILE A 66 -1.56 -0.99 2.58
C ILE A 66 -1.43 -2.48 2.27
N PRO A 67 -0.26 -2.99 1.86
CA PRO A 67 -0.07 -4.42 1.65
C PRO A 67 -0.40 -5.19 2.92
N LYS A 68 -1.24 -6.23 2.86
CA LYS A 68 -1.61 -6.96 4.09
C LYS A 68 -0.40 -7.58 4.81
N SER A 69 0.64 -7.97 4.05
CA SER A 69 1.90 -8.49 4.59
C SER A 69 2.73 -7.44 5.34
N ALA A 70 2.43 -6.16 5.15
CA ALA A 70 3.08 -5.03 5.79
C ALA A 70 2.29 -4.51 7.02
N ILE A 71 1.16 -5.14 7.37
CA ILE A 71 0.34 -4.72 8.52
C ILE A 71 0.75 -5.51 9.77
N TYR A 72 1.12 -4.77 10.81
CA TYR A 72 1.41 -5.26 12.14
C TYR A 72 0.24 -4.94 13.07
N ASP A 73 -0.60 -5.94 13.38
CA ASP A 73 -1.86 -5.80 14.11
C ASP A 73 -1.92 -6.62 15.41
N SER A 74 -0.77 -6.85 16.06
CA SER A 74 -0.74 -7.60 17.31
C SER A 74 -1.50 -6.88 18.44
N ASN A 75 -2.16 -7.65 19.30
CA ASN A 75 -2.96 -7.10 20.42
C ASN A 75 -2.16 -6.16 21.32
N ASN A 76 -0.89 -6.49 21.60
CA ASN A 76 -0.02 -5.65 22.42
C ASN A 76 0.22 -4.29 21.73
N ARG A 77 0.51 -4.29 20.42
CA ARG A 77 0.71 -3.06 19.66
C ARG A 77 -0.53 -2.20 19.66
N ILE A 78 -1.70 -2.79 19.37
CA ILE A 78 -2.97 -2.04 19.36
C ILE A 78 -3.23 -1.39 20.73
N GLN A 79 -2.96 -2.09 21.83
CA GLN A 79 -3.12 -1.54 23.18
C GLN A 79 -2.15 -0.40 23.48
N GLN A 80 -0.90 -0.51 23.02
CA GLN A 80 0.15 0.48 23.30
C GLN A 80 0.06 1.71 22.39
N GLU A 81 -0.27 1.51 21.12
CA GLU A 81 -0.17 2.53 20.08
C GLU A 81 -1.53 3.05 19.63
N GLY A 82 -2.62 2.39 20.01
CA GLY A 82 -4.00 2.78 19.67
C GLY A 82 -4.53 2.12 18.40
N GLY A 83 -3.70 1.46 17.61
CA GLY A 83 -4.11 0.78 16.39
C GLY A 83 -2.97 0.05 15.69
N PRO A 84 -3.26 -0.65 14.58
CA PRO A 84 -2.24 -1.36 13.82
C PRO A 84 -1.22 -0.40 13.19
N TYR A 85 -0.05 -0.93 12.84
CA TYR A 85 1.03 -0.22 12.17
C TYR A 85 1.28 -0.82 10.79
N ALA A 86 1.81 -0.04 9.85
CA ALA A 86 2.35 -0.56 8.60
C ALA A 86 3.63 0.15 8.18
N ASP A 87 4.45 -0.52 7.39
CA ASP A 87 5.75 0.00 6.89
C ASP A 87 5.78 0.16 5.36
N ALA A 88 4.68 -0.12 4.67
CA ALA A 88 4.63 -0.08 3.21
C ALA A 88 3.31 0.45 2.62
N LEU A 89 3.41 0.95 1.39
CA LEU A 89 2.32 1.28 0.48
C LEU A 89 2.51 0.59 -0.87
N GLU A 90 1.44 0.03 -1.42
CA GLU A 90 1.37 -0.42 -2.81
C GLU A 90 0.53 0.58 -3.63
N ILE A 91 1.11 1.07 -4.73
CA ILE A 91 0.54 2.07 -5.61
C ILE A 91 0.27 1.43 -6.96
N SER A 92 -0.97 1.44 -7.42
CA SER A 92 -1.33 1.13 -8.80
C SER A 92 -1.11 2.36 -9.67
N LEU A 93 -0.19 2.25 -10.63
CA LEU A 93 0.26 3.37 -11.44
C LEU A 93 -0.76 3.76 -12.51
N PRO A 94 -0.88 5.05 -12.87
CA PRO A 94 -1.66 5.49 -14.01
C PRO A 94 -1.06 5.02 -15.33
N THR A 95 -1.89 5.02 -16.37
CA THR A 95 -1.46 4.78 -17.76
C THR A 95 -0.90 6.02 -18.43
N THR A 96 -1.20 7.22 -17.91
CA THR A 96 -0.68 8.48 -18.42
C THR A 96 0.81 8.60 -18.11
N GLN A 97 1.64 8.80 -19.14
CA GLN A 97 3.10 8.82 -18.99
C GLN A 97 3.58 9.89 -17.98
N ASN A 98 3.07 11.12 -18.07
CA ASN A 98 3.50 12.21 -17.19
C ASN A 98 3.14 11.97 -15.72
N GLU A 99 1.93 11.48 -15.44
CA GLU A 99 1.46 11.15 -14.08
C GLU A 99 2.27 9.98 -13.50
N ARG A 100 2.54 8.98 -14.33
CA ARG A 100 3.38 7.83 -13.98
C ARG A 100 4.79 8.29 -13.63
N GLU A 101 5.43 9.10 -14.48
CA GLU A 101 6.78 9.64 -14.24
C GLU A 101 6.84 10.46 -12.94
N ALA A 102 5.81 11.25 -12.63
CA ALA A 102 5.75 12.00 -11.38
C ALA A 102 5.73 11.09 -10.14
N ILE A 103 4.98 9.98 -10.17
CA ILE A 103 4.98 8.98 -9.08
C ILE A 103 6.33 8.25 -9.00
N LEU A 104 6.94 7.89 -10.13
CA LEU A 104 8.27 7.27 -10.16
C LEU A 104 9.35 8.21 -9.62
N ASN A 105 9.23 9.52 -9.83
CA ASN A 105 10.14 10.51 -9.24
C ASN A 105 10.00 10.59 -7.71
N ILE A 106 8.77 10.45 -7.18
CA ILE A 106 8.56 10.31 -5.73
C ILE A 106 9.26 9.04 -5.23
N ALA A 107 9.06 7.91 -5.91
CA ALA A 107 9.68 6.63 -5.55
C ALA A 107 11.21 6.73 -5.50
N ASN A 108 11.81 7.32 -6.53
CA ASN A 108 13.25 7.53 -6.61
C ASN A 108 13.77 8.41 -5.46
N LYS A 109 13.04 9.48 -5.11
CA LYS A 109 13.39 10.34 -3.99
C LYS A 109 13.31 9.61 -2.65
N GLU A 110 12.24 8.84 -2.42
CA GLU A 110 12.07 8.04 -1.20
C GLU A 110 13.17 6.96 -1.07
N ALA A 111 13.54 6.29 -2.18
CA ALA A 111 14.64 5.33 -2.19
C ALA A 111 15.99 6.02 -1.91
N THR A 112 16.27 7.15 -2.57
CA THR A 112 17.51 7.91 -2.39
C THR A 112 17.68 8.38 -0.95
N ASN A 113 16.60 8.85 -0.31
CA ASN A 113 16.62 9.27 1.10
C ASN A 113 16.97 8.13 2.06
N GLN A 114 16.72 6.89 1.65
CA GLN A 114 17.05 5.68 2.40
C GLN A 114 18.41 5.07 1.98
N GLY A 115 19.16 5.73 1.09
CA GLY A 115 20.42 5.20 0.56
C GLY A 115 20.27 4.04 -0.42
N MET A 116 19.07 3.85 -0.98
CA MET A 116 18.74 2.83 -1.96
C MET A 116 18.73 3.39 -3.39
N VAL A 117 18.87 2.51 -4.38
CA VAL A 117 18.72 2.83 -5.80
C VAL A 117 17.36 2.34 -6.28
N PHE A 118 16.59 3.22 -6.91
CA PHE A 118 15.33 2.87 -7.54
C PHE A 118 15.53 2.59 -9.03
N ASN A 119 14.99 1.48 -9.52
CA ASN A 119 14.95 1.11 -10.93
C ASN A 119 13.52 0.77 -11.36
N PRO A 120 12.86 1.63 -12.16
CA PRO A 120 11.51 1.38 -12.65
C PRO A 120 11.34 0.05 -13.41
N GLU A 121 12.39 -0.50 -14.01
CA GLU A 121 12.32 -1.75 -14.76
C GLU A 121 12.18 -2.99 -13.86
N SER A 122 12.76 -2.96 -12.65
CA SER A 122 12.70 -4.07 -11.68
C SER A 122 11.67 -3.82 -10.58
N ASP A 123 11.46 -2.57 -10.20
CA ASP A 123 10.70 -2.22 -8.99
C ASP A 123 9.22 -1.96 -9.29
N VAL A 124 8.85 -1.84 -10.57
CA VAL A 124 7.47 -1.80 -11.02
C VAL A 124 7.04 -3.17 -11.52
N ILE A 125 6.18 -3.84 -10.75
CA ILE A 125 5.71 -5.19 -11.06
C ILE A 125 4.20 -5.12 -11.32
N ASN A 126 3.75 -5.63 -12.47
CA ASN A 126 2.31 -5.67 -12.83
C ASN A 126 1.62 -4.30 -12.72
N ASN A 127 2.27 -3.23 -13.20
CA ASN A 127 1.78 -1.84 -13.11
C ASN A 127 1.59 -1.34 -11.67
N LYS A 128 2.31 -1.93 -10.71
CA LYS A 128 2.29 -1.55 -9.30
C LYS A 128 3.70 -1.25 -8.81
N LEU A 129 3.77 -0.31 -7.88
CA LEU A 129 4.98 0.13 -7.22
C LEU A 129 4.80 -0.09 -5.71
N LEU A 130 5.77 -0.72 -5.06
CA LEU A 130 5.82 -0.81 -3.61
C LEU A 130 6.77 0.28 -3.08
N LEU A 131 6.29 1.08 -2.14
CA LEU A 131 7.14 1.91 -1.29
C LEU A 131 7.21 1.26 0.09
N TRP A 132 8.42 1.06 0.60
CA TRP A 132 8.67 0.46 1.91
C TRP A 132 9.68 1.32 2.67
N TRP A 133 9.49 1.41 3.99
CA TRP A 133 10.30 2.19 4.90
C TRP A 133 10.58 1.38 6.17
N ASP A 134 11.85 1.13 6.46
CA ASP A 134 12.33 0.32 7.60
C ASP A 134 12.43 1.11 8.93
#